data_AF-A0A967GEX8-F1
#
_entry.id   AF-A0A967GEX8-F1
#
_cell.length_a   1.000
_cell.length_b   1.000
_cell.length_c   1.000
_cell.angle_alpha   90.00
_cell.angle_beta   90.00
_cell.angle_gamma   90.00
#
_symmetry.space_group_name_H-M   'P 1'
#
loop_
_entity.id
_entity.type
_entity.pdbx_description
1 polymer ?
#
loop_
_entity_poly.entity_id
_entity_poly.type
_entity_poly.pdbx_seq_one_letter_code
_entity_poly.pdbx_strand_id
1 'polypeptide(L)'
;MVLDEPLSFWGGFDAQTGTIVDQHHPQRGHCIAGRFLILPESRGSAGTPAGIAEAIRRGVGPVGIALGKPDVNVAVGAMVAGALYGVQVPVLLIDDAERARLRSGDRVQVAPGGRLRSDPPA
;
A
#
# COMPACT_ATOMS: atom_id res chain seq x y z
N MET A 1 1.58 7.05 4.15
CA MET A 1 1.50 7.76 2.85
C MET A 1 0.10 7.58 2.32
N VAL A 2 -0.64 8.68 2.23
CA VAL A 2 -2.00 8.70 1.68
C VAL A 2 -1.89 9.06 0.21
N LEU A 3 -2.39 8.18 -0.66
CA LEU A 3 -2.50 8.42 -2.09
C LEU A 3 -3.83 9.09 -2.42
N ASP A 4 -3.75 10.09 -3.29
CA ASP A 4 -4.91 10.85 -3.76
C ASP A 4 -5.70 10.05 -4.81
N GLU A 5 -5.00 9.26 -5.62
CA GLU A 5 -5.53 8.46 -6.71
C GLU A 5 -5.19 6.97 -6.55
N PRO A 6 -5.85 6.08 -7.30
CA PRO A 6 -5.52 4.66 -7.35
C PRO A 6 -4.12 4.39 -7.91
N LEU A 7 -3.41 3.43 -7.31
CA LEU A 7 -2.09 3.00 -7.80
C LEU A 7 -2.17 1.60 -8.44
N SER A 8 -1.52 1.44 -9.59
CA SER A 8 -1.27 0.11 -10.15
C SER A 8 -0.06 -0.55 -9.52
N PHE A 9 -0.27 -1.71 -8.92
CA PHE A 9 0.84 -2.52 -8.42
C PHE A 9 1.53 -3.34 -9.52
N TRP A 10 1.07 -3.22 -10.76
CA TRP A 10 1.72 -3.76 -11.94
C TRP A 10 2.12 -2.62 -12.87
N GLY A 11 3.38 -2.18 -12.76
CA GLY A 11 3.95 -1.11 -13.59
C GLY A 11 3.61 0.33 -13.18
N GLY A 12 2.84 0.57 -12.11
CA GLY A 12 2.60 1.93 -11.60
C GLY A 12 3.75 2.49 -10.75
N PHE A 13 4.66 1.62 -10.29
CA PHE A 13 5.88 1.98 -9.58
C PHE A 13 7.06 1.18 -10.14
N ASP A 14 8.26 1.75 -9.98
CA ASP A 14 9.52 1.12 -10.34
C ASP A 14 9.85 0.00 -9.33
N ALA A 15 9.98 -1.22 -9.83
CA ALA A 15 10.18 -2.42 -8.99
C ALA A 15 11.60 -2.53 -8.38
N GLN A 16 12.53 -1.63 -8.72
CA GLN A 16 13.88 -1.58 -8.14
C GLN A 16 13.98 -0.55 -7.01
N THR A 17 13.14 0.50 -7.04
CA THR A 17 13.24 1.64 -6.11
C THR A 17 11.99 1.87 -5.28
N GLY A 18 10.84 1.32 -5.68
CA GLY A 18 9.53 1.62 -5.07
C GLY A 18 8.98 2.98 -5.47
N THR A 19 9.60 3.69 -6.42
CA THR A 19 9.18 5.03 -6.85
C THR A 19 7.95 4.94 -7.75
N ILE A 20 6.90 5.72 -7.49
CA ILE A 20 5.74 5.82 -8.38
C ILE A 20 6.19 6.44 -9.71
N VAL A 21 6.01 5.70 -10.81
CA VAL A 21 6.42 6.12 -12.16
C VAL A 21 5.24 6.37 -13.11
N ASP A 22 4.02 6.03 -12.68
CA ASP A 22 2.81 6.34 -13.44
C ASP A 22 2.73 7.84 -13.72
N GLN A 23 2.76 8.19 -15.01
CA GLN A 23 2.85 9.57 -15.48
C GLN A 23 1.64 10.42 -15.10
N HIS A 24 0.49 9.79 -14.86
CA HIS A 24 -0.76 10.47 -14.53
C HIS A 24 -1.04 10.51 -13.03
N HIS A 25 -0.25 9.81 -12.21
CA HIS A 25 -0.48 9.75 -10.78
C HIS A 25 0.01 11.05 -10.11
N PRO A 26 -0.81 11.75 -9.31
CA PRO A 26 -0.44 13.03 -8.68
C PRO A 26 0.85 12.95 -7.86
N GLN A 27 1.11 11.79 -7.26
CA GLN A 27 2.28 11.53 -6.43
C GLN A 27 3.40 10.79 -7.16
N ARG A 28 3.48 10.93 -8.48
CA ARG A 28 4.65 10.46 -9.25
C ARG A 28 5.94 11.00 -8.63
N GLY A 29 6.98 10.16 -8.59
CA GLY A 29 8.27 10.49 -7.99
C GLY A 29 8.34 10.23 -6.48
N HIS A 30 7.22 10.00 -5.80
CA HIS A 30 7.24 9.54 -4.41
C HIS A 30 7.53 8.04 -4.32
N CYS A 31 8.26 7.63 -3.29
CA CYS A 31 8.63 6.23 -3.07
C CYS A 31 7.72 5.56 -2.01
N ILE A 32 7.15 4.40 -2.33
CA ILE A 32 6.28 3.61 -1.44
C ILE A 32 7.05 2.72 -0.46
N ALA A 33 8.35 2.50 -0.71
CA ALA A 33 9.17 1.59 0.07
C ALA A 33 9.19 1.99 1.55
N GLY A 34 8.97 1.02 2.44
CA GLY A 34 9.02 1.25 3.88
C GLY A 34 7.85 2.07 4.43
N ARG A 35 6.84 2.41 3.61
CA ARG A 35 5.70 3.23 4.03
C ARG A 35 4.45 2.39 4.22
N PHE A 36 3.62 2.80 5.18
CA PHE A 36 2.24 2.34 5.22
C PHE A 36 1.47 3.08 4.13
N LEU A 37 0.94 2.36 3.16
CA LEU A 37 0.28 2.91 1.98
C LEU A 37 -1.23 2.92 2.17
N ILE A 38 -1.86 4.08 2.00
CA ILE A 38 -3.31 4.26 2.12
C ILE A 38 -3.80 4.76 0.77
N LEU A 39 -4.73 4.04 0.14
CA LEU A 39 -5.21 4.37 -1.20
C LEU A 39 -6.74 4.21 -1.27
N PRO A 40 -7.43 5.01 -2.09
CA PRO A 40 -8.88 4.87 -2.26
C PRO A 40 -9.25 3.49 -2.83
N GLU A 41 -8.51 3.04 -3.82
CA GLU A 41 -8.63 1.71 -4.44
C GLU A 41 -7.31 1.37 -5.17
N SER A 42 -7.07 0.09 -5.41
CA SER A 42 -5.99 -0.37 -6.28
C SER A 42 -6.43 -0.33 -7.75
N ARG A 43 -5.46 -0.22 -8.65
CA ARG A 43 -5.67 -0.32 -10.10
C ARG A 43 -5.01 -1.58 -10.64
N GLY A 44 -5.70 -2.35 -11.47
CA GLY A 44 -5.16 -3.57 -12.09
C GLY A 44 -6.03 -4.80 -11.83
N SER A 45 -5.49 -5.97 -12.15
CA SER A 45 -6.19 -7.25 -12.05
C SER A 45 -5.18 -8.36 -11.74
N ALA A 46 -5.04 -9.39 -12.58
CA ALA A 46 -4.23 -10.58 -12.32
C ALA A 46 -2.73 -10.35 -12.02
N GLY A 47 -2.15 -9.22 -12.47
CA GLY A 47 -0.74 -8.89 -12.19
C GLY A 47 -0.49 -8.30 -10.80
N THR A 48 -1.52 -7.76 -10.15
CA THR A 48 -1.40 -7.07 -8.85
C THR A 48 -0.76 -7.94 -7.75
N PRO A 49 -1.15 -9.21 -7.55
CA PRO A 49 -0.57 -10.03 -6.48
C PRO A 49 0.94 -10.24 -6.66
N ALA A 50 1.37 -10.52 -7.90
CA ALA A 50 2.77 -10.74 -8.23
C ALA A 50 3.59 -9.46 -8.03
N GLY A 51 3.08 -8.31 -8.45
CA GLY A 51 3.76 -7.02 -8.27
C GLY A 51 3.96 -6.64 -6.81
N ILE A 52 2.94 -6.84 -5.97
CA ILE A 52 3.04 -6.61 -4.51
C ILE A 52 4.05 -7.56 -3.88
N ALA A 53 3.91 -8.88 -4.13
CA ALA A 53 4.77 -9.89 -3.53
C ALA A 53 6.24 -9.67 -3.91
N GLU A 54 6.51 -9.31 -5.16
CA GLU A 54 7.85 -9.01 -5.66
C GLU A 54 8.45 -7.75 -5.02
N ALA A 55 7.66 -6.68 -4.89
CA ALA A 55 8.12 -5.46 -4.23
C ALA A 55 8.46 -5.69 -2.76
N ILE A 56 7.62 -6.45 -2.05
CA ILE A 56 7.88 -6.86 -0.66
C ILE A 56 9.15 -7.70 -0.58
N ARG A 57 9.30 -8.72 -1.44
CA ARG A 57 10.51 -9.56 -1.51
C ARG A 57 11.79 -8.76 -1.69
N ARG A 58 11.74 -7.71 -2.51
CA ARG A 58 12.86 -6.81 -2.80
C ARG A 58 13.12 -5.77 -1.72
N GLY A 59 12.26 -5.64 -0.72
CA GLY A 59 12.36 -4.60 0.30
C GLY A 59 12.00 -3.19 -0.18
N VAL A 60 11.37 -3.07 -1.35
CA VAL A 60 10.93 -1.79 -1.93
C VAL A 60 9.41 -1.61 -1.90
N GLY A 61 8.70 -2.59 -1.35
CA GLY A 61 7.27 -2.56 -1.14
C GLY A 61 6.85 -1.78 0.11
N PRO A 62 5.54 -1.56 0.27
CA PRO A 62 4.98 -0.97 1.48
C PRO A 62 5.09 -1.93 2.67
N VAL A 63 5.10 -1.37 3.88
CA VAL A 63 5.10 -2.13 5.16
C VAL A 63 3.70 -2.41 5.69
N GLY A 64 2.67 -1.91 5.00
CA GLY A 64 1.27 -2.10 5.29
C GLY A 64 0.42 -1.40 4.23
N ILE A 65 -0.78 -1.90 3.98
CA ILE A 65 -1.67 -1.39 2.95
C ILE A 65 -3.07 -1.19 3.56
N ALA A 66 -3.69 -0.04 3.32
CA ALA A 66 -5.10 0.20 3.59
C ALA A 66 -5.81 0.66 2.31
N LEU A 67 -6.96 0.05 2.03
CA LEU A 67 -7.79 0.32 0.86
C LEU A 67 -9.13 0.91 1.29
N GLY A 68 -9.65 1.87 0.52
CA GLY A 68 -11.04 2.32 0.64
C GLY A 68 -12.05 1.34 0.03
N LYS A 69 -11.63 0.53 -0.95
CA LYS A 69 -12.44 -0.52 -1.58
C LYS A 69 -11.78 -1.88 -1.48
N PRO A 70 -12.54 -2.97 -1.23
CA PRO A 70 -11.97 -4.30 -1.18
C PRO A 70 -11.31 -4.71 -2.51
N ASP A 71 -10.07 -5.22 -2.45
CA ASP A 71 -9.42 -5.89 -3.57
C ASP A 71 -8.72 -7.17 -3.09
N VAL A 72 -9.23 -8.31 -3.55
CA VAL A 72 -8.68 -9.63 -3.24
C VAL A 72 -7.25 -9.79 -3.73
N ASN A 73 -6.88 -9.14 -4.84
CA ASN A 73 -5.55 -9.27 -5.41
C ASN A 73 -4.47 -8.66 -4.52
N VAL A 74 -4.80 -7.54 -3.85
CA VAL A 74 -3.90 -6.90 -2.88
C VAL A 74 -3.69 -7.81 -1.68
N ALA A 75 -4.77 -8.37 -1.14
CA ALA A 75 -4.71 -9.30 -0.03
C ALA A 75 -3.89 -10.56 -0.38
N VAL A 76 -4.13 -11.16 -1.55
CA VAL A 76 -3.37 -12.33 -2.02
C VAL A 76 -1.88 -11.99 -2.19
N GLY A 77 -1.54 -10.84 -2.76
CA GLY A 77 -0.13 -10.42 -2.91
C GLY A 77 0.62 -10.35 -1.58
N ALA A 78 -0.01 -9.77 -0.56
CA ALA A 78 0.55 -9.70 0.79
C ALA A 78 0.64 -11.10 1.45
N MET A 79 -0.39 -11.94 1.32
CA MET A 79 -0.38 -13.31 1.85
C MET A 79 0.70 -14.17 1.19
N VAL A 80 0.88 -14.06 -0.12
CA VAL A 80 1.94 -14.76 -0.86
C VAL A 80 3.31 -14.31 -0.37
N ALA A 81 3.51 -13.01 -0.14
CA ALA A 81 4.77 -12.52 0.42
C ALA A 81 5.04 -13.08 1.82
N GLY A 82 4.02 -13.17 2.66
CA GLY A 82 4.11 -13.81 3.98
C GLY A 82 4.45 -15.29 3.89
N ALA A 83 3.81 -16.02 2.97
CA ALA A 83 4.00 -17.47 2.81
C ALA A 83 5.36 -17.84 2.18
N LEU A 84 5.80 -17.10 1.17
CA LEU A 84 7.02 -17.43 0.42
C LEU A 84 8.28 -16.78 0.98
N TYR A 85 8.17 -15.59 1.56
CA TYR A 85 9.32 -14.78 1.97
C TYR A 85 9.35 -14.48 3.47
N GLY A 86 8.34 -14.91 4.23
CA GLY A 86 8.26 -14.67 5.67
C GLY A 86 8.02 -13.20 6.04
N VAL A 87 7.68 -12.33 5.09
CA VAL A 87 7.46 -10.90 5.32
C VAL A 87 5.96 -10.63 5.45
N GLN A 88 5.52 -10.30 6.66
CA GLN A 88 4.12 -10.00 6.95
C GLN A 88 3.80 -8.54 6.65
N VAL A 89 2.85 -8.31 5.75
CA VAL A 89 2.33 -6.97 5.41
C VAL A 89 0.84 -6.94 5.69
N PRO A 90 0.37 -6.18 6.69
CA PRO A 90 -1.05 -6.09 7.00
C PRO A 90 -1.80 -5.39 5.85
N VAL A 91 -2.95 -5.94 5.47
CA VAL A 91 -3.88 -5.35 4.51
C VAL A 91 -5.19 -5.05 5.23
N LEU A 92 -5.64 -3.81 5.16
CA LEU A 92 -6.85 -3.33 5.84
C LEU A 92 -7.83 -2.74 4.83
N LEU A 93 -9.11 -2.85 5.18
CA LEU A 93 -10.18 -2.06 4.58
C LEU A 93 -10.52 -0.92 5.55
N ILE A 94 -10.60 0.31 5.04
CA ILE A 94 -11.00 1.48 5.81
C ILE A 94 -12.14 2.20 5.08
N ASP A 95 -12.99 2.90 5.83
CA ASP A 95 -14.04 3.73 5.23
C ASP A 95 -13.52 5.12 4.82
N ASP A 96 -14.36 5.88 4.12
CA ASP A 96 -14.03 7.24 3.67
C ASP A 96 -13.78 8.21 4.84
N ALA A 97 -14.46 8.01 5.98
CA ALA A 97 -14.30 8.88 7.14
C ALA A 97 -12.97 8.63 7.86
N GLU A 98 -12.54 7.37 7.96
CA GLU A 98 -11.20 6.98 8.42
C GLU A 98 -10.13 7.52 7.49
N ARG A 99 -10.26 7.31 6.17
CA ARG A 99 -9.30 7.83 5.18
C ARG A 99 -9.18 9.34 5.24
N ALA A 100 -10.31 10.06 5.35
CA ALA A 100 -10.34 11.52 5.40
C ALA A 100 -9.66 12.13 6.64
N ARG A 101 -9.34 11.33 7.66
CA ARG A 101 -8.59 11.77 8.86
C ARG A 101 -7.08 11.57 8.75
N LEU A 102 -6.64 10.70 7.83
CA LEU A 102 -5.23 10.35 7.65
C LEU A 102 -4.53 11.39 6.76
N ARG A 103 -3.30 11.74 7.08
CA ARG A 103 -2.47 12.64 6.28
C ARG A 103 -1.15 11.98 5.92
N SER A 104 -0.62 12.34 4.76
CA SER A 104 0.73 11.94 4.38
C SER A 104 1.74 12.55 5.35
N GLY A 105 2.53 11.70 6.01
CA GLY A 105 3.49 12.10 7.05
C GLY A 105 3.12 11.57 8.43
N ASP A 106 1.85 11.21 8.65
CA ASP A 106 1.39 10.62 9.91
C ASP A 106 2.12 9.30 10.20
N ARG A 107 2.39 9.08 11.49
CA ARG A 107 2.75 7.76 12.00
C ARG A 107 1.47 7.01 12.26
N VAL A 108 1.34 5.82 11.68
CA VAL A 108 0.15 4.98 11.86
C VAL A 108 0.49 3.71 12.64
N GLN A 109 -0.43 3.32 13.52
CA GLN A 109 -0.38 2.05 14.23
C GLN A 109 -1.61 1.23 13.88
N VAL A 110 -1.39 -0.04 13.55
CA VAL A 110 -2.48 -1.02 13.38
C VAL A 110 -2.85 -1.55 14.77
N ALA A 111 -4.04 -1.19 15.24
CA ALA A 111 -4.58 -1.66 16.50
C ALA A 111 -5.17 -3.07 16.37
N PRO A 112 -5.30 -3.83 17.48
CA PRO A 112 -6.03 -5.09 17.50
C PRO A 112 -7.43 -4.93 16.91
N GLY A 113 -7.86 -5.90 16.10
CA GLY A 113 -9.13 -5.83 15.36
C GLY A 113 -9.07 -5.08 14.03
N GLY A 114 -7.89 -4.68 13.56
CA GLY A 114 -7.72 -4.14 12.21
C GLY A 114 -8.11 -2.68 12.04
N ARG A 115 -7.98 -1.87 13.10
CA ARG A 115 -8.21 -0.40 13.02
C ARG A 115 -6.90 0.37 12.89
N LEU A 116 -6.91 1.45 12.12
CA LEU A 116 -5.78 2.39 12.06
C LEU A 116 -5.92 3.49 13.11
N ARG A 117 -4.83 3.76 13.82
CA ARG A 117 -4.65 4.96 14.65
C ARG A 117 -3.55 5.79 14.03
N SER A 118 -3.73 7.10 13.90
CA SER A 118 -2.70 8.02 13.43
C SER A 118 -2.31 9.00 14.52
N ASP A 119 -1.01 9.27 14.57
CA ASP A 119 -0.42 10.38 15.32
C ASP A 119 0.33 11.26 14.32
N PRO A 120 0.24 12.60 14.43
CA PRO A 120 1.05 13.49 13.61
C PRO A 120 2.56 13.25 13.85
N PRO A 121 3.42 13.56 12.86
CA PRO A 121 4.86 13.47 13.06
C PRO A 121 5.29 14.39 14.22
N ALA A 122 6.24 13.92 15.03
CA ALA A 122 6.84 14.67 16.14
C ALA A 122 7.70 15.84 15.66
#